data_AF-F1LHH5-F1
#
_entry.id   AF-F1LHH5-F1
#
_cell.length_a   1.000
_cell.length_b   1.000
_cell.length_c   1.000
_cell.angle_alpha   90.00
_cell.angle_beta   90.00
_cell.angle_gamma   90.00
#
_symmetry.space_group_name_H-M   'P 1'
#
loop_
_entity.id
_entity.type
_entity.pdbx_description
1 polymer ?
#
loop_
_entity_poly.entity_id
_entity_poly.type
_entity_poly.pdbx_seq_one_letter_code
_entity_poly.pdbx_strand_id
1 'polypeptide(L)'
;MPKRCLHSGNIRLALAKVLRWVTNFGFRAIFFSELQRITVVVVTLDPKPIPGDWHGAGCHSAISTEKMRQPGGYNAILEAIDKLQKVHHQHIAYYDPKGGRDNERRLTGFSTKPKPSRRVLLRSGG
;
A
#
# COMPACT_ATOMS: atom_id res chain seq x y z
N MET A 1 -8.99 -20.54 11.25
CA MET A 1 -8.76 -20.20 12.68
C MET A 1 -7.52 -19.32 12.77
N PRO A 2 -7.36 -18.45 13.78
CA PRO A 2 -8.29 -18.28 14.91
C PRO A 2 -9.40 -17.30 14.52
N LYS A 3 -10.63 -17.81 14.64
CA LYS A 3 -11.85 -17.01 14.62
C LYS A 3 -11.87 -16.24 15.94
N ARG A 4 -11.73 -14.92 15.89
CA ARG A 4 -12.17 -14.06 16.99
C ARG A 4 -13.32 -13.20 16.48
N CYS A 5 -14.51 -13.81 16.52
CA CYS A 5 -15.76 -13.05 16.52
C CYS A 5 -15.71 -12.11 17.73
N LEU A 6 -15.73 -10.80 17.49
CA LEU A 6 -15.87 -9.80 18.55
C LEU A 6 -17.13 -9.01 18.26
N HIS A 7 -18.21 -9.45 18.90
CA HIS A 7 -19.38 -8.62 19.15
C HIS A 7 -18.94 -7.35 19.88
N SER A 8 -19.31 -6.19 19.33
CA SER A 8 -19.69 -4.94 20.00
C SER A 8 -19.10 -3.70 19.32
N GLY A 9 -19.99 -2.77 18.98
CA GLY A 9 -19.70 -1.47 18.38
C GLY A 9 -19.06 -0.48 19.35
N ASN A 10 -17.89 -0.82 19.90
CA ASN A 10 -17.11 0.09 20.75
C ASN A 10 -16.06 0.83 19.91
N ILE A 11 -16.31 2.12 19.61
CA ILE A 11 -15.37 3.03 18.92
C ILE A 11 -13.96 3.00 19.55
N ARG A 12 -13.85 2.82 20.87
CA ARG A 12 -12.58 2.73 21.61
C ARG A 12 -11.71 1.54 21.16
N LEU A 13 -12.32 0.39 20.87
CA LEU A 13 -11.60 -0.80 20.36
C LEU A 13 -11.15 -0.64 18.90
N ALA A 14 -11.88 0.14 18.10
CA ALA A 14 -11.47 0.46 16.74
C ALA A 14 -10.26 1.42 16.74
N LEU A 15 -10.31 2.48 17.55
CA LEU A 15 -9.19 3.41 17.75
C LEU A 15 -7.94 2.69 18.28
N ALA A 16 -8.08 1.79 19.25
CA ALA A 16 -6.96 1.02 19.77
C ALA A 16 -6.30 0.13 18.69
N LYS A 17 -7.09 -0.45 17.77
CA LYS A 17 -6.55 -1.25 16.66
C LYS A 17 -5.81 -0.38 15.64
N VAL A 18 -6.35 0.80 15.31
CA VAL A 18 -5.70 1.77 14.43
C VAL A 18 -4.41 2.29 15.06
N LEU A 19 -4.47 2.70 16.33
CA LEU A 19 -3.31 3.18 17.06
C LEU A 19 -2.22 2.10 17.13
N ARG A 20 -2.58 0.85 17.43
CA ARG A 20 -1.64 -0.27 17.43
C ARG A 20 -1.03 -0.52 16.05
N TRP A 21 -1.78 -0.33 14.97
CA TRP A 21 -1.22 -0.46 13.62
C TRP A 21 -0.22 0.67 13.33
N VAL A 22 -0.58 1.92 13.64
CA VAL A 22 0.30 3.09 13.47
C VAL A 22 1.58 2.94 14.30
N THR A 23 1.46 2.57 15.57
CA THR A 23 2.62 2.37 16.43
C THR A 23 3.48 1.23 15.95
N ASN A 24 2.90 0.06 15.62
CA ASN A 24 3.68 -1.07 15.13
C ASN A 24 4.41 -0.79 13.80
N PHE A 25 3.75 -0.07 12.88
CA PHE A 25 4.38 0.34 11.62
C PHE A 25 5.51 1.35 11.88
N GLY A 26 5.26 2.36 12.70
CA GLY A 26 6.27 3.35 13.10
C GLY A 26 7.48 2.72 13.79
N PHE A 27 7.26 1.82 14.75
CA PHE A 27 8.34 1.10 15.42
C PHE A 27 9.15 0.24 14.44
N ARG A 28 8.50 -0.41 13.47
CA ARG A 28 9.22 -1.13 12.41
C ARG A 28 10.07 -0.22 11.53
N ALA A 29 9.55 0.94 11.15
CA ALA A 29 10.31 1.91 10.36
C ALA A 29 11.54 2.44 11.12
N ILE A 30 11.38 2.75 12.41
CA ILE A 30 12.48 3.17 13.29
C ILE A 30 13.51 2.04 13.41
N PHE A 31 13.08 0.80 13.63
CA PHE A 31 13.98 -0.34 13.71
C PHE A 31 14.81 -0.51 12.42
N PHE A 32 14.19 -0.33 11.24
CA PHE A 32 14.95 -0.33 9.98
C PHE A 32 15.98 0.80 9.92
N SER A 33 15.65 2.00 10.38
CA SER A 33 16.59 3.12 10.44
C SER A 33 17.77 2.84 11.37
N GLU A 34 17.54 2.18 12.51
CA GLU A 34 18.61 1.82 13.46
C GLU A 34 19.49 0.68 12.91
N LEU A 35 18.90 -0.33 12.25
CA LEU A 35 19.66 -1.39 11.59
C LEU A 35 20.62 -0.88 10.51
N GLN A 36 20.26 0.20 9.81
CA GLN A 36 21.14 0.82 8.81
C GLN A 36 22.39 1.45 9.44
N ARG A 37 22.36 1.83 10.73
CA ARG A 37 23.52 2.42 11.41
C ARG A 37 24.63 1.41 11.67
N ILE A 38 24.29 0.12 11.72
CA ILE A 38 25.21 -0.98 12.04
C ILE A 38 25.51 -1.88 10.82
N THR A 39 24.96 -1.54 9.65
CA THR A 39 25.17 -2.26 8.40
C THR A 39 25.62 -1.29 7.30
N VAL A 40 26.20 -1.83 6.23
CA VAL A 40 26.60 -1.03 5.03
C VAL A 40 25.46 -0.87 4.02
N VAL A 41 24.22 -1.18 4.41
CA VAL A 41 23.05 -1.21 3.54
C VAL A 41 22.10 -0.07 3.90
N VAL A 42 21.65 0.67 2.90
CA VAL A 42 20.65 1.74 3.04
C VAL A 42 19.30 1.26 2.50
N VAL A 43 18.25 1.38 3.31
CA VAL A 43 16.84 1.12 2.91
C VAL A 43 16.12 2.45 2.78
N THR A 44 15.36 2.60 1.70
CA THR A 44 14.58 3.81 1.42
C THR A 44 13.09 3.48 1.36
N LEU A 45 12.26 4.42 1.83
CA LEU A 45 10.80 4.40 1.66
C LEU A 45 10.35 5.31 0.51
N ASP A 46 11.28 5.77 -0.34
CA ASP A 46 10.96 6.54 -1.54
C ASP A 46 10.04 5.70 -2.45
N PRO A 47 8.91 6.24 -2.93
CA PRO A 47 7.95 5.49 -3.75
C PRO A 47 8.48 5.11 -5.14
N LYS A 48 9.55 5.73 -5.62
CA LYS A 48 10.19 5.44 -6.90
C LYS A 48 11.71 5.70 -6.80
N PRO A 49 12.48 4.80 -6.14
CA PRO A 49 13.89 5.03 -5.88
C PRO A 49 14.75 4.96 -7.14
N ILE A 50 14.35 4.12 -8.11
CA ILE A 50 15.03 3.97 -9.40
C ILE A 50 14.10 4.49 -10.50
N PRO A 51 14.52 5.48 -11.30
CA PRO A 51 13.71 6.00 -12.41
C PRO A 51 13.60 4.99 -13.56
N GLY A 52 12.62 5.20 -14.45
CA GLY A 52 12.38 4.35 -15.62
C GLY A 52 11.48 3.13 -15.32
N ASP A 53 11.71 2.04 -16.05
CA ASP A 53 10.90 0.81 -16.05
C ASP A 53 11.23 -0.14 -14.89
N TRP A 54 11.50 0.43 -13.72
CA TRP A 54 11.65 -0.31 -12.47
C TRP A 54 10.39 -0.17 -11.63
N HIS A 55 10.01 -1.20 -10.88
CA HIS A 55 8.84 -1.12 -10.02
C HIS A 55 9.03 -0.05 -8.93
N GLY A 56 7.96 0.68 -8.61
CA GLY A 56 7.94 1.57 -7.45
C GLY A 56 7.60 0.84 -6.16
N ALA A 57 7.81 1.49 -5.02
CA ALA A 57 7.45 0.99 -3.70
C ALA A 57 6.12 1.62 -3.21
N GLY A 58 5.21 0.81 -2.69
CA GLY A 58 3.92 1.27 -2.17
C GLY A 58 3.58 0.66 -0.81
N CYS A 59 2.65 1.29 -0.09
CA CYS A 59 2.16 0.82 1.21
C CYS A 59 0.67 0.46 1.12
N HIS A 60 0.36 -0.68 0.50
CA HIS A 60 -1.03 -1.15 0.38
C HIS A 60 -1.63 -1.35 1.77
N SER A 61 -2.76 -0.68 2.01
CA SER A 61 -3.47 -0.73 3.28
C SER A 61 -4.81 -1.44 3.10
N ALA A 62 -4.93 -2.62 3.70
CA ALA A 62 -6.18 -3.37 3.72
C ALA A 62 -7.07 -2.83 4.85
N ILE A 63 -8.28 -2.37 4.50
CA ILE A 63 -9.25 -1.80 5.44
C ILE A 63 -10.52 -2.65 5.40
N SER A 64 -11.05 -3.02 6.57
CA SER A 64 -12.36 -3.64 6.67
C SER A 64 -13.05 -3.29 7.98
N THR A 65 -14.34 -2.96 7.89
CA THR A 65 -15.22 -2.78 9.05
C THR A 65 -15.89 -4.11 9.41
N GLU A 66 -16.55 -4.15 10.56
CA GLU A 66 -17.30 -5.35 10.96
C GLU A 66 -18.43 -5.65 9.96
N LYS A 67 -19.17 -4.62 9.53
CA LYS A 67 -20.25 -4.75 8.53
C LYS A 67 -19.75 -5.37 7.22
N MET A 68 -18.54 -5.02 6.79
CA MET A 68 -17.93 -5.59 5.56
C MET A 68 -17.58 -7.07 5.70
N ARG A 69 -17.35 -7.58 6.92
CA ARG A 69 -16.95 -8.98 7.18
C ARG A 69 -18.14 -9.91 7.43
N GLN A 70 -19.33 -9.37 7.67
CA GLN A 70 -20.55 -10.16 7.90
C GLN A 70 -21.20 -10.60 6.56
N PRO A 71 -22.07 -11.63 6.56
CA PRO A 71 -22.83 -12.01 5.37
C PRO A 71 -23.59 -10.82 4.77
N GLY A 72 -23.53 -10.63 3.45
CA GLY A 72 -24.09 -9.46 2.78
C GLY A 72 -23.24 -8.18 2.87
N GLY A 73 -22.05 -8.25 3.48
CA GLY A 73 -21.14 -7.10 3.65
C GLY A 73 -20.59 -6.48 2.36
N TYR A 74 -20.79 -7.12 1.20
CA TYR A 74 -20.36 -6.60 -0.11
C TYR A 74 -20.96 -5.22 -0.41
N ASN A 75 -22.23 -4.99 -0.06
CA ASN A 75 -22.87 -3.68 -0.25
C ASN A 75 -22.18 -2.57 0.57
N ALA A 76 -21.72 -2.89 1.78
CA ALA A 76 -20.95 -1.95 2.61
C ALA A 76 -19.56 -1.66 2.03
N ILE A 77 -18.98 -2.61 1.28
CA ILE A 77 -17.72 -2.39 0.54
C ILE A 77 -17.96 -1.42 -0.62
N LEU A 78 -19.00 -1.64 -1.42
CA LEU A 78 -19.36 -0.75 -2.53
C LEU A 78 -19.67 0.67 -2.05
N GLU A 79 -20.40 0.82 -0.96
CA GLU A 79 -20.68 2.12 -0.34
C GLU A 79 -19.40 2.85 0.10
N ALA A 80 -18.43 2.11 0.65
CA ALA A 80 -17.15 2.68 1.03
C ALA A 80 -16.31 3.09 -0.20
N ILE A 81 -16.33 2.31 -1.28
CA ILE A 81 -15.66 2.64 -2.54
C ILE A 81 -16.25 3.93 -3.14
N ASP A 82 -17.58 4.06 -3.18
CA ASP A 82 -18.26 5.27 -3.67
C ASP A 82 -17.86 6.51 -2.87
N LYS A 83 -17.76 6.38 -1.54
CA LYS A 83 -17.26 7.46 -0.66
C LYS A 83 -15.81 7.82 -0.96
N LEU A 84 -14.92 6.83 -1.10
CA LEU A 84 -13.50 7.04 -1.39
C LEU A 84 -13.27 7.72 -2.74
N GLN A 85 -14.06 7.37 -3.76
CA GLN A 85 -13.96 7.98 -5.09
C GLN A 85 -14.17 9.50 -5.05
N LYS A 86 -15.13 9.97 -4.25
CA LYS A 86 -15.50 11.40 -4.16
C LYS A 86 -14.39 12.29 -3.59
N VAL A 87 -13.51 11.72 -2.76
CA VAL A 87 -12.44 12.44 -2.07
C VAL A 87 -11.03 12.03 -2.53
N HIS A 88 -10.93 11.39 -3.70
CA HIS A 88 -9.67 10.83 -4.22
C HIS A 88 -8.48 11.82 -4.16
N HIS A 89 -8.68 13.06 -4.60
CA HIS A 89 -7.64 14.09 -4.61
C HIS A 89 -7.09 14.41 -3.20
N GLN A 90 -7.96 14.47 -2.19
CA GLN A 90 -7.56 14.72 -0.80
C GLN A 90 -6.74 13.56 -0.27
N HIS A 91 -7.19 12.33 -0.54
CA HIS A 91 -6.48 11.13 -0.13
C HIS A 91 -5.08 11.05 -0.76
N ILE A 92 -4.94 11.34 -2.05
CA ILE A 92 -3.63 11.39 -2.71
C ILE A 92 -2.69 12.37 -2.01
N ALA A 93 -3.18 13.55 -1.62
CA ALA A 93 -2.38 14.53 -0.91
C ALA A 93 -1.88 14.03 0.46
N TYR A 94 -2.65 13.19 1.15
CA TYR A 94 -2.27 12.59 2.43
C TYR A 94 -1.46 11.29 2.30
N TYR A 95 -1.38 10.69 1.12
CA TYR A 95 -0.70 9.39 0.90
C TYR A 95 0.83 9.51 0.74
N ASP A 96 1.38 10.72 0.72
CA ASP A 96 2.80 10.95 0.97
C ASP A 96 3.04 12.26 1.74
N PRO A 97 4.19 12.39 2.43
CA PRO A 97 4.51 13.57 3.23
C PRO A 97 4.63 14.87 2.43
N LYS A 98 4.68 14.81 1.09
CA LYS A 98 4.89 15.97 0.20
C LYS A 98 3.64 16.35 -0.58
N GLY A 99 2.47 15.96 -0.10
CA GLY A 99 1.19 16.41 -0.65
C GLY A 99 0.80 15.72 -1.95
N GLY A 100 1.27 14.50 -2.22
CA GLY A 100 0.98 13.76 -3.46
C GLY A 100 2.15 13.71 -4.44
N ARG A 101 3.10 14.65 -4.32
CA ARG A 101 4.19 14.86 -5.31
C ARG A 101 5.14 13.69 -5.43
N ASP A 102 5.43 13.00 -4.32
CA ASP A 102 6.31 11.83 -4.39
C ASP A 102 5.59 10.65 -5.08
N ASN A 103 4.28 10.50 -4.88
CA ASN A 103 3.49 9.45 -5.51
C ASN A 103 3.28 9.67 -7.02
N GLU A 104 3.36 10.90 -7.55
CA GLU A 104 3.26 11.17 -9.00
C GLU A 104 4.30 10.37 -9.81
N ARG A 105 5.51 10.22 -9.28
CA ARG A 105 6.60 9.44 -9.91
C ARG A 105 6.31 7.94 -9.96
N ARG A 106 5.38 7.46 -9.13
CA ARG A 106 5.03 6.04 -8.98
C ARG A 106 3.70 5.70 -9.65
N LEU A 107 2.67 6.52 -9.47
CA LEU A 107 1.30 6.29 -9.92
C LEU A 107 1.09 6.72 -11.38
N THR A 108 1.90 6.18 -12.28
CA THR A 108 1.89 6.57 -13.71
C THR A 108 0.98 5.70 -14.58
N GLY A 109 0.43 4.60 -14.03
CA GLY A 109 -0.33 3.60 -14.80
C GLY A 109 0.52 2.64 -15.65
N PHE A 110 1.83 2.86 -15.75
CA PHE A 110 2.73 2.11 -16.65
C PHE A 110 3.63 1.08 -15.94
N SER A 111 3.47 0.84 -14.64
CA SER A 111 4.40 0.01 -13.85
C SER A 111 4.39 -1.50 -14.18
N THR A 112 3.55 -1.95 -15.12
CA THR A 112 3.38 -3.35 -15.51
C THR A 112 3.01 -3.47 -17.00
N LYS A 113 3.89 -3.09 -17.93
CA LYS A 113 3.86 -3.77 -19.23
C LYS A 113 4.78 -4.99 -19.11
N PRO A 114 4.36 -6.19 -19.55
CA PRO A 114 5.31 -7.28 -19.68
C PRO A 114 6.43 -6.78 -20.58
N LYS A 115 7.69 -6.94 -20.13
CA LYS A 115 8.84 -6.76 -21.04
C LYS A 115 8.50 -7.54 -22.30
N PRO A 116 8.63 -6.98 -23.52
CA PRO A 116 8.53 -7.81 -24.70
C PRO A 116 9.50 -8.96 -24.47
N SER A 117 8.98 -10.19 -24.41
CA SER A 117 9.82 -11.37 -24.30
C SER A 117 10.88 -11.18 -25.38
N ARG A 118 12.16 -11.19 -25.00
CA ARG A 118 13.23 -11.26 -26.00
C ARG A 118 12.96 -12.58 -26.73
N ARG A 119 12.18 -12.52 -27.81
CA ARG A 119 12.11 -13.56 -28.80
C ARG A 119 13.52 -13.56 -29.35
N VAL A 120 14.34 -14.46 -28.83
CA VAL A 120 15.60 -14.83 -29.44
C VAL A 120 15.20 -15.21 -30.85
N LEU A 121 15.42 -14.28 -31.79
CA LEU A 121 15.25 -14.54 -33.20
C LEU A 121 16.39 -15.50 -33.51
N LEU A 122 16.13 -16.80 -33.38
CA LEU A 122 17.00 -17.81 -33.97
C LEU A 122 17.03 -17.47 -35.45
N ARG A 123 18.12 -16.86 -35.89
CA ARG A 123 18.48 -16.75 -37.30
C ARG A 123 18.56 -18.19 -37.81
N SER A 124 17.48 -18.65 -38.43
CA SER A 124 17.55 -19.70 -39.44
C SER A 124 18.40 -19.13 -40.56
N GLY A 125 19.69 -19.48 -40.56
CA GLY A 125 20.56 -19.27 -41.71
C GLY A 125 20.24 -20.34 -42.75
N GLY A 126 19.80 -19.89 -43.93
CA GLY A 126 20.07 -20.60 -45.17
C GLY A 126 21.46 -20.28 -45.69
#